data_AF-A0A947JQI8-F1
#
_entry.id   AF-A0A947JQI8-F1
#
_cell.length_a   1.000
_cell.length_b   1.000
_cell.length_c   1.000
_cell.angle_alpha   90.00
_cell.angle_beta   90.00
_cell.angle_gamma   90.00
#
_symmetry.space_group_name_H-M   'P 1'
#
loop_
_entity.id
_entity.type
_entity.pdbx_description
1 polymer ?
#
loop_
_entity_poly.entity_id
_entity_poly.type
_entity_poly.pdbx_seq_one_letter_code
_entity_poly.pdbx_strand_id
1 'polypeptide(L)' 'MAEREEENRPSRAKEFEGNTVEEAIEKAAQELNLPQEKIKIQILTEGQRGLFGMEGAKKAKIRVTINPDNEDTTT' A
#
# COMPACT_ATOMS: atom_id res chain seq x y z
N MET A 1 21.87 -25.07 -12.20
CA MET A 1 21.30 -24.93 -10.85
C MET A 1 20.24 -23.84 -10.99
N ALA A 2 18.98 -24.23 -11.05
CA ALA A 2 17.87 -23.31 -11.23
C ALA A 2 17.32 -23.01 -9.84
N GLU A 3 17.59 -21.81 -9.34
CA GLU A 3 16.90 -21.33 -8.15
C GLU A 3 15.42 -21.17 -8.49
N ARG A 4 14.60 -21.91 -7.76
CA ARG A 4 13.16 -21.78 -7.76
C ARG A 4 12.83 -20.45 -7.10
N GLU A 5 12.47 -19.45 -7.90
CA GLU A 5 11.74 -18.28 -7.44
C GLU A 5 10.27 -18.45 -7.83
N GLU A 6 9.62 -19.39 -7.12
CA GLU A 6 8.16 -19.50 -7.07
C GLU A 6 7.63 -18.48 -6.05
N GLU A 7 7.68 -17.18 -6.35
CA GLU A 7 6.94 -16.17 -5.57
C GLU A 7 6.66 -14.89 -6.39
N ASN A 8 5.99 -15.01 -7.53
CA ASN A 8 5.37 -13.81 -8.11
C ASN A 8 4.15 -14.16 -8.97
N ARG A 9 3.15 -14.82 -8.38
CA ARG A 9 1.80 -14.57 -8.87
C ARG A 9 1.48 -13.13 -8.47
N PRO A 10 1.24 -12.21 -9.43
CA PRO A 10 0.86 -10.85 -9.14
C PRO A 10 -0.55 -10.86 -8.54
N SER A 11 -0.63 -11.19 -7.26
CA SER A 11 -1.68 -10.65 -6.41
C SER A 11 -1.53 -9.14 -6.63
N ARG A 12 -2.52 -8.45 -7.17
CA ARG A 12 -2.48 -7.01 -7.52
C ARG A 12 -2.39 -6.16 -6.25
N ALA A 13 -1.39 -6.44 -5.41
CA ALA A 13 -1.17 -5.89 -4.11
C ALA A 13 0.15 -5.11 -4.15
N LYS A 14 0.06 -3.80 -3.98
CA LYS A 14 1.21 -2.90 -3.85
C LYS A 14 1.38 -2.48 -2.40
N GLU A 15 2.61 -2.37 -1.95
CA GLU A 15 2.94 -1.81 -0.63
C GLU A 15 3.32 -0.35 -0.77
N PHE A 16 2.84 0.49 0.15
CA PHE A 16 3.12 1.91 0.19
C PHE A 16 3.62 2.31 1.57
N GLU A 17 4.55 3.25 1.60
CA GLU A 17 5.12 3.82 2.83
C GLU A 17 4.93 5.34 2.89
N GLY A 18 4.71 5.84 4.09
CA GLY A 18 4.47 7.25 4.34
C GLY A 18 4.90 7.66 5.75
N ASN A 19 4.95 8.97 6.00
CA ASN A 19 5.20 9.46 7.36
C ASN A 19 4.03 9.14 8.31
N THR A 20 2.83 8.95 7.76
CA THR A 20 1.61 8.50 8.46
C THR A 20 0.84 7.51 7.60
N VAL A 21 -0.09 6.77 8.22
CA VAL A 21 -1.02 5.88 7.52
C VAL A 21 -1.77 6.65 6.43
N GLU A 22 -2.28 7.84 6.75
CA GLU A 22 -2.99 8.70 5.80
C GLU A 22 -2.12 9.03 4.57
N GLU A 23 -0.86 9.43 4.77
CA GLU A 23 0.04 9.77 3.67
C GLU A 23 0.34 8.56 2.78
N ALA A 24 0.45 7.37 3.39
CA ALA A 24 0.63 6.12 2.64
C ALA A 24 -0.63 5.76 1.84
N ILE A 25 -1.83 5.97 2.41
CA ILE A 25 -3.13 5.73 1.75
C ILE A 25 -3.30 6.69 0.57
N GLU A 26 -3.01 7.96 0.77
CA GLU A 26 -3.18 8.99 -0.26
C GLU A 26 -2.26 8.71 -1.46
N LYS A 27 -0.98 8.39 -1.19
CA LYS A 27 -0.03 7.92 -2.22
C LYS A 27 -0.54 6.70 -2.97
N ALA A 28 -1.10 5.72 -2.26
CA ALA A 28 -1.62 4.51 -2.88
C ALA A 28 -2.83 4.81 -3.77
N ALA A 29 -3.78 5.61 -3.29
CA ALA A 29 -4.96 5.99 -4.05
C ALA A 29 -4.60 6.82 -5.29
N GLN A 30 -3.65 7.76 -5.18
CA GLN A 30 -3.17 8.55 -6.31
C GLN A 30 -2.43 7.69 -7.35
N GLU A 31 -1.52 6.82 -6.92
CA GLU A 31 -0.74 5.99 -7.84
C GLU A 31 -1.59 4.92 -8.52
N LEU A 32 -2.60 4.39 -7.82
CA LEU A 32 -3.55 3.44 -8.40
C LEU A 32 -4.67 4.13 -9.18
N ASN A 33 -4.81 5.45 -9.03
CA ASN A 33 -5.91 6.24 -9.57
C ASN A 33 -7.29 5.64 -9.21
N LEU A 34 -7.37 5.02 -8.03
CA LEU A 34 -8.57 4.34 -7.54
C LEU A 34 -8.93 4.86 -6.15
N PRO A 35 -10.23 5.05 -5.88
CA PRO A 35 -10.67 5.44 -4.55
C PRO A 35 -10.50 4.27 -3.57
N GLN A 36 -10.29 4.59 -2.29
CA GLN A 36 -10.09 3.61 -1.19
C GLN A 36 -11.19 2.54 -1.06
N GLU A 37 -12.36 2.77 -1.64
CA GLU A 37 -13.47 1.82 -1.71
C GLU A 37 -13.24 0.69 -2.75
N LYS A 38 -12.51 0.97 -3.84
CA LYS A 38 -12.18 0.01 -4.91
C LYS A 38 -10.90 -0.78 -4.63
N ILE A 39 -10.17 -0.41 -3.58
CA ILE A 39 -8.91 -1.01 -3.19
C ILE A 39 -8.95 -1.45 -1.74
N LYS A 40 -8.43 -2.64 -1.45
CA LYS A 40 -8.36 -3.14 -0.08
C LYS A 40 -7.09 -2.63 0.59
N ILE A 41 -7.22 -1.70 1.51
CA ILE A 41 -6.12 -1.16 2.31
C ILE A 41 -5.92 -2.03 3.56
N GLN A 42 -4.70 -2.47 3.78
CA GLN A 42 -4.27 -3.21 4.96
C GLN A 42 -3.10 -2.47 5.61
N ILE A 43 -3.29 -1.99 6.83
CA ILE A 43 -2.23 -1.30 7.57
C ILE A 43 -1.28 -2.37 8.12
N LEU A 44 -0.04 -2.38 7.62
CA LEU A 44 1.01 -3.28 8.13
C LEU A 44 1.70 -2.69 9.35
N THR A 45 1.87 -1.37 9.35
CA THR A 45 2.48 -0.61 10.44
C THR A 45 1.92 0.80 10.43
N GLU A 46 1.41 1.25 11.57
CA GLU A 46 0.81 2.58 11.71
C GLU A 46 1.85 3.71 11.60
N GLY A 47 3.13 3.36 11.76
CA GLY A 47 4.22 4.31 11.83
C GLY A 47 4.17 5.07 13.15
N GLN A 48 5.23 4.99 13.95
CA GLN A 48 5.28 5.77 15.17
C GLN A 48 5.93 7.10 14.85
N ARG A 49 5.12 8.16 14.89
CA ARG A 49 5.64 9.53 15.02
C ARG A 49 6.37 9.59 16.35
N GLY A 50 7.70 9.64 16.30
CA GLY A 50 8.52 9.92 17.47
C GLY A 50 8.08 11.26 18.05
N LEU A 51 7.55 11.26 19.26
CA LEU A 51 7.25 12.48 19.98
C LEU A 51 8.59 13.03 20.51
N PHE A 52 8.86 14.32 20.32
CA PHE A 52 10.08 15.03 20.74
C PHE A 52 11.38 14.70 19.98
N GLY A 53 11.48 15.08 18.70
CA GLY A 53 12.78 15.34 18.06
C GLY A 53 13.80 14.19 18.00
N MET A 54 13.36 12.94 18.24
CA MET A 54 14.24 11.77 18.21
C MET A 54 14.27 11.15 16.82
N GLU A 55 15.48 10.88 16.33
CA GLU A 55 15.79 10.04 15.17
C GLU A 55 15.26 8.61 15.40
N GLY A 56 13.98 8.41 15.15
CA GLY A 56 13.31 7.13 15.36
C GLY A 56 11.90 7.06 14.79
N ALA A 57 11.53 7.98 13.90
CA ALA A 57 10.23 7.96 13.25
C ALA A 57 10.15 6.71 12.37
N LYS A 58 9.35 5.73 12.81
CA LYS A 58 9.08 4.54 12.00
C LYS A 58 8.02 4.95 10.98
N LYS A 59 8.34 4.83 9.69
CA LYS A 59 7.37 5.10 8.62
C LYS A 59 6.17 4.18 8.75
N ALA A 60 5.00 4.72 8.43
CA ALA A 60 3.81 3.92 8.25
C ALA A 60 3.96 3.10 6.98
N LYS A 61 3.48 1.85 7.03
CA LYS A 61 3.47 0.94 5.90
C LYS A 61 2.09 0.35 5.73
N ILE A 62 1.59 0.39 4.51
CA ILE A 62 0.30 -0.21 4.14
C ILE A 62 0.49 -1.13 2.94
N ARG A 63 -0.40 -2.10 2.82
CA ARG A 63 -0.53 -2.97 1.65
C ARG A 63 -1.90 -2.74 1.04
N VAL A 64 -1.92 -2.46 -0.25
CA VAL A 64 -3.12 -2.13 -1.00
C VAL A 64 -3.34 -3.16 -2.07
N THR A 65 -4.48 -3.85 -2.03
CA THR A 65 -4.84 -4.86 -3.02
C THR A 65 -5.96 -4.37 -3.91
N ILE A 66 -5.73 -4.32 -5.22
CA ILE A 66 -6.74 -3.97 -6.22
C ILE A 66 -7.66 -5.18 -6.39
N ASN A 67 -8.94 -5.00 -6.08
CA ASN A 67 -9.93 -5.99 -6.44
C ASN A 67 -10.22 -5.82 -7.94
N PRO A 68 -10.03 -6.87 -8.77
CA PRO A 68 -10.25 -6.78 -10.20
C PRO A 68 -11.73 -6.67 -10.60
N ASP A 69 -12.65 -6.64 -9.64
CA ASP A 69 -14.09 -6.76 -9.86
C ASP A 69 -14.73 -5.49 -10.45
N ASN A 70 -14.01 -4.36 -10.46
CA ASN A 70 -14.44 -3.14 -11.14
C ASN A 70 -13.52 -2.86 -12.33
N GLU A 71 -13.64 -3.70 -13.36
CA GLU A 71 -13.29 -3.31 -14.71
C GLU A 71 -14.30 -2.23 -15.11
N ASP A 72 -13.91 -0.96 -14.99
CA ASP A 72 -14.72 0.19 -15.43
C ASP A 72 -14.98 0.08 -16.94
N THR A 73 -16.03 -0.66 -17.27
CA THR A 73 -16.70 -0.70 -18.56
C THR A 73 -17.53 0.57 -18.65
N THR A 74 -16.93 1.68 -19.06
CA THR A 74 -17.64 2.87 -19.55
C THR A 74 -16.69 3.56 -20.53
N THR A 75 -16.77 3.16 -21.81
CA THR A 75 -17.36 3.91 -22.93
C THR A 75 -16.38 4.91 -23.53
#